data_AF-A0A820J8V8-F1
#
_entry.id   AF-A0A820J8V8-F1
#
_cell.length_a   1.000
_cell.length_b   1.000
_cell.length_c   1.000
_cell.angle_alpha   90.00
_cell.angle_beta   90.00
_cell.angle_gamma   90.00
#
_symmetry.space_group_name_H-M   'P 1'
#
loop_
_entity.id
_entity.type
_entity.pdbx_description
1 polymer ?
#
loop_
_entity_poly.entity_id
_entity_poly.type
_entity_poly.pdbx_seq_one_letter_code
_entity_poly.pdbx_strand_id
1 'polypeptide(L)'
;MGKPLLLIDEYVFKLNKNTTTTKYWIYTLNECSAKVHTDLNSQFIKIFDDHNHFPEKEQLEVREFREKVKQRAIHETTPIPRIYDEECAKAMLSNATIAALPSEREMSSGINNARRAITPTIPTAQLFEIPDLYSKTLSKNSFLVVDKMITRRQRILLFSSSEQLKMLFGAETILMDGTCSRWFPIKRGGPQGSSLTPSVFITYHSDMSDAFPMAMSFLFADDVAATMAGQMGIKYTDQCIDLEKRLASFFDNLEYYSVLSVQPINYKKTHAMWTARAVSYPNPMPILKCGWSSLINYTLLKIRQRTTLVNTCKYAGVSSNE
;
A
#
# COMPACT_ATOMS: atom_id res chain seq x y z
N MET A 1 -27.09 -5.78 -11.93
CA MET A 1 -27.60 -6.83 -12.84
C MET A 1 -27.61 -6.26 -14.26
N GLY A 2 -27.13 -7.02 -15.25
CA GLY A 2 -27.07 -6.57 -16.64
C GLY A 2 -28.45 -6.58 -17.31
N LYS A 3 -28.66 -5.71 -18.31
CA LYS A 3 -29.87 -5.73 -19.16
C LYS A 3 -29.84 -7.00 -20.04
N PRO A 4 -30.98 -7.68 -20.27
CA PRO A 4 -31.03 -8.86 -21.11
C PRO A 4 -30.68 -8.53 -22.56
N LEU A 5 -30.06 -9.49 -23.24
CA LEU A 5 -29.59 -9.40 -24.63
C LEU A 5 -30.10 -10.60 -25.40
N LEU A 6 -30.33 -10.42 -26.70
CA LEU A 6 -30.79 -11.46 -27.61
C LEU A 6 -29.76 -11.64 -28.71
N LEU A 7 -29.37 -12.89 -29.00
CA LEU A 7 -28.45 -13.26 -30.07
C LEU A 7 -29.23 -13.99 -31.16
N ILE A 8 -29.26 -13.44 -32.37
CA ILE A 8 -29.89 -14.06 -33.56
C ILE A 8 -28.96 -13.82 -34.74
N ASP A 9 -28.67 -14.87 -35.51
CA ASP A 9 -27.83 -14.82 -36.72
C ASP A 9 -26.50 -14.06 -36.53
N GLU A 10 -25.85 -14.28 -35.38
CA GLU A 10 -24.59 -13.62 -34.99
C GLU A 10 -24.70 -12.10 -34.69
N TYR A 11 -25.92 -11.57 -34.52
CA TYR A 11 -26.18 -10.19 -34.14
C TYR A 11 -26.74 -10.05 -32.71
N VAL A 12 -26.23 -9.08 -31.95
CA VAL A 12 -26.68 -8.81 -30.56
C VAL A 12 -27.66 -7.65 -30.47
N PHE A 13 -28.86 -7.96 -29.99
CA PHE A 13 -29.93 -7.00 -29.75
C PHE A 13 -30.09 -6.69 -28.25
N LYS A 14 -30.36 -5.43 -27.95
CA LYS A 14 -30.72 -4.93 -26.61
C LYS A 14 -32.23 -4.78 -26.51
N LEU A 15 -32.77 -5.14 -25.35
CA LEU A 15 -34.18 -4.89 -25.07
C LEU A 15 -34.44 -3.38 -25.03
N ASN A 16 -35.31 -2.90 -25.92
CA ASN A 16 -35.73 -1.51 -25.99
C ASN A 16 -36.99 -1.29 -25.13
N LYS A 17 -38.04 -2.07 -25.41
CA LYS A 17 -39.33 -1.95 -24.74
C LYS A 17 -40.01 -3.31 -24.58
N ASN A 18 -40.82 -3.42 -23.54
CA ASN A 18 -41.67 -4.57 -23.25
C ASN A 18 -43.13 -4.13 -23.27
N THR A 19 -44.00 -4.91 -23.90
CA THR A 19 -45.46 -4.74 -23.82
C THR A 19 -46.09 -5.97 -23.18
N THR A 20 -47.41 -5.94 -22.96
CA THR A 20 -48.15 -7.06 -22.35
C THR A 20 -48.10 -8.37 -23.14
N THR A 21 -47.66 -8.34 -24.41
CA THR A 21 -47.62 -9.52 -25.29
C THR A 21 -46.28 -9.74 -25.98
N THR A 22 -45.49 -8.68 -26.22
CA THR A 22 -44.25 -8.78 -27.00
C THR A 22 -43.10 -7.95 -26.43
N LYS A 23 -41.88 -8.49 -26.59
CA LYS A 23 -40.61 -7.83 -26.28
C LYS A 23 -39.98 -7.33 -27.58
N TYR A 24 -39.53 -6.08 -27.56
CA TYR A 24 -38.94 -5.40 -28.70
C TYR A 24 -37.45 -5.20 -28.47
N TRP A 25 -36.65 -5.67 -29.41
CA TRP A 25 -35.20 -5.66 -29.35
C TRP A 25 -34.65 -4.80 -30.49
N ILE A 26 -33.65 -3.97 -30.19
CA ILE A 26 -32.97 -3.11 -31.16
C ILE A 26 -31.48 -3.45 -31.20
N TYR A 27 -30.86 -3.28 -32.35
CA TYR A 27 -29.41 -3.47 -32.46
C TYR A 27 -28.64 -2.40 -31.69
N THR A 28 -27.42 -2.73 -31.25
CA THR A 28 -26.65 -1.95 -30.27
C THR A 28 -25.91 -0.73 -30.86
N LEU A 29 -25.61 -0.73 -32.16
CA LEU A 29 -24.89 0.36 -32.85
C LEU A 29 -25.85 1.40 -33.46
N ASN A 30 -25.44 2.67 -33.36
CA ASN A 30 -26.28 3.85 -33.59
C ASN A 30 -26.79 4.05 -35.04
N GLU A 31 -26.41 3.21 -35.98
CA GLU A 31 -26.76 3.36 -37.41
C GLU A 31 -27.46 2.13 -38.01
N CYS A 32 -27.76 1.10 -37.20
CA CYS A 32 -28.50 -0.08 -37.66
C CYS A 32 -29.98 0.02 -37.28
N SER A 33 -30.88 -0.12 -38.26
CA SER A 33 -32.33 -0.06 -38.04
C SER A 33 -32.98 -1.40 -37.70
N ALA A 34 -32.19 -2.49 -37.71
CA ALA A 34 -32.66 -3.85 -37.47
C ALA A 34 -33.35 -4.00 -36.11
N LYS A 35 -34.54 -4.61 -36.13
CA LYS A 35 -35.40 -4.84 -34.96
C LYS A 35 -35.87 -6.27 -34.91
N VAL A 36 -35.91 -6.84 -33.71
CA VAL A 36 -36.47 -8.17 -33.48
C VAL A 36 -37.59 -8.10 -32.48
N HIS A 37 -38.68 -8.80 -32.77
CA HIS A 37 -39.77 -9.01 -31.82
C HIS A 37 -39.75 -10.46 -31.35
N THR A 38 -39.81 -10.66 -30.03
CA THR A 38 -40.03 -11.97 -29.41
C THR A 38 -41.30 -11.96 -28.59
N ASP A 39 -41.86 -13.13 -28.32
CA ASP A 39 -42.94 -13.27 -27.34
C ASP A 39 -42.42 -13.09 -25.91
N LEU A 40 -43.30 -13.16 -24.92
CA LEU A 40 -42.92 -13.08 -23.50
C LEU A 40 -42.01 -14.24 -23.07
N ASN A 41 -42.13 -15.41 -23.70
CA ASN A 41 -41.32 -16.60 -23.46
C ASN A 41 -39.97 -16.59 -24.21
N SER A 42 -39.65 -15.49 -24.90
CA SER A 42 -38.44 -15.33 -25.72
C SER A 42 -38.39 -16.22 -26.97
N GLN A 43 -39.53 -16.68 -27.45
CA GLN A 43 -39.67 -17.28 -28.78
C GLN A 43 -39.72 -16.21 -29.86
N PHE A 44 -39.06 -16.51 -30.97
CA PHE A 44 -38.94 -15.63 -32.12
C PHE A 44 -40.29 -15.36 -32.77
N ILE A 45 -40.63 -14.08 -32.99
CA ILE A 45 -41.84 -13.69 -33.73
C ILE A 45 -41.48 -13.16 -35.12
N LYS A 46 -40.62 -12.13 -35.20
CA LYS A 46 -40.33 -11.45 -36.48
C LYS A 46 -39.07 -10.56 -36.42
N ILE A 47 -38.32 -10.51 -37.52
CA ILE A 47 -37.24 -9.53 -37.78
C ILE A 47 -37.77 -8.46 -38.74
N PHE A 48 -37.35 -7.22 -38.52
CA PHE A 48 -37.61 -6.08 -39.39
C PHE A 48 -36.28 -5.39 -39.73
N ASP A 49 -36.15 -5.00 -41.00
CA ASP A 49 -34.95 -4.44 -41.65
C ASP A 49 -33.75 -5.38 -41.73
N ASP A 50 -32.97 -5.21 -42.80
CA ASP A 50 -31.70 -5.88 -43.01
C ASP A 50 -30.56 -5.15 -42.30
N HIS A 51 -29.55 -5.89 -41.87
CA HIS A 51 -28.33 -5.31 -41.30
C HIS A 51 -27.52 -4.60 -42.39
N ASN A 52 -27.12 -3.36 -42.12
CA ASN A 52 -26.24 -2.57 -42.98
C ASN A 52 -24.75 -2.75 -42.65
N HIS A 53 -24.40 -3.78 -41.88
CA HIS A 53 -23.05 -4.08 -41.45
C HIS A 53 -22.87 -5.59 -41.31
N PHE A 54 -21.61 -6.05 -41.29
CA PHE A 54 -21.29 -7.45 -41.03
C PHE A 54 -21.41 -7.79 -39.53
N PRO A 55 -21.59 -9.07 -39.16
CA PRO A 55 -21.56 -9.52 -37.78
C PRO A 55 -20.16 -9.31 -37.16
N GLU A 56 -20.11 -8.75 -35.95
CA GLU A 56 -18.85 -8.53 -35.21
C GLU A 56 -18.53 -9.74 -34.34
N LYS A 57 -18.11 -10.83 -34.98
CA LYS A 57 -17.84 -12.12 -34.33
C LYS A 57 -16.79 -12.02 -33.22
N GLU A 58 -15.79 -11.16 -33.39
CA GLU A 58 -14.74 -10.94 -32.39
C GLU A 58 -15.32 -10.33 -31.10
N GLN A 59 -16.29 -9.41 -31.23
CA GLN A 59 -16.93 -8.79 -30.06
C GLN A 59 -17.82 -9.77 -29.31
N LEU A 60 -18.47 -10.71 -30.02
CA LEU A 60 -19.21 -11.81 -29.41
C LEU A 60 -18.30 -12.70 -28.58
N GLU A 61 -17.19 -13.14 -29.15
CA GLU A 61 -16.21 -14.01 -28.48
C GLU A 61 -15.61 -13.31 -27.24
N VAL A 62 -15.23 -12.03 -27.36
CA VAL A 62 -14.76 -11.24 -26.21
C VAL A 62 -15.84 -11.16 -25.12
N ARG A 63 -17.11 -11.02 -25.49
CA ARG A 63 -18.21 -10.91 -24.54
C ARG A 63 -18.49 -12.22 -23.82
N GLU A 64 -18.47 -13.34 -24.53
CA GLU A 64 -18.55 -14.67 -23.94
C GLU A 64 -17.39 -14.92 -22.98
N PHE A 65 -16.18 -14.57 -23.38
CA PHE A 65 -14.99 -14.65 -22.53
C PHE A 65 -15.16 -13.86 -21.22
N ARG A 66 -15.61 -12.60 -21.31
CA ARG A 66 -15.87 -11.75 -20.14
C ARG A 66 -16.87 -12.40 -19.17
N GLU A 67 -17.95 -12.97 -19.70
CA GLU A 67 -18.96 -13.60 -18.85
C GLU A 67 -18.43 -14.88 -18.20
N LYS A 68 -17.65 -15.71 -18.92
CA LYS A 68 -16.99 -16.90 -18.34
C LYS A 68 -16.06 -16.54 -17.18
N VAL A 69 -15.15 -15.59 -17.36
CA VAL A 69 -14.23 -15.14 -16.30
C VAL A 69 -15.01 -14.58 -15.11
N LYS A 70 -16.06 -13.81 -15.36
CA LYS A 70 -16.90 -13.23 -14.32
C LYS A 70 -17.66 -14.29 -13.52
N GLN A 71 -18.24 -15.30 -14.18
CA GLN A 71 -18.92 -16.42 -13.51
C GLN A 71 -17.93 -17.19 -12.63
N ARG A 72 -16.76 -17.57 -13.16
CA ARG A 72 -15.71 -18.23 -12.35
C ARG A 72 -15.27 -17.37 -11.18
N ALA A 73 -15.03 -16.08 -11.37
CA ALA A 73 -14.58 -15.19 -10.32
C ALA A 73 -15.63 -14.93 -9.22
N ILE A 74 -16.91 -15.13 -9.52
CA ILE A 74 -18.00 -15.06 -8.52
C ILE A 74 -18.07 -16.34 -7.69
N HIS A 75 -17.88 -17.51 -8.32
CA HIS A 75 -18.02 -18.81 -7.66
C HIS A 75 -16.74 -19.32 -6.98
N GLU A 76 -15.57 -18.83 -7.40
CA GLU A 76 -14.27 -19.27 -6.91
C GLU A 76 -13.59 -18.19 -6.04
N THR A 77 -12.77 -18.64 -5.08
CA THR A 77 -11.91 -17.76 -4.27
C THR A 77 -10.60 -17.40 -4.96
N THR A 78 -10.28 -18.05 -6.08
CA THR A 78 -9.08 -17.82 -6.88
C THR A 78 -8.91 -16.32 -7.23
N PRO A 79 -7.67 -15.78 -7.23
CA PRO A 79 -7.42 -14.42 -7.69
C PRO A 79 -7.84 -14.21 -9.15
N ILE A 80 -8.48 -13.08 -9.44
CA ILE A 80 -8.93 -12.70 -10.79
C ILE A 80 -7.80 -12.77 -11.85
N PRO A 81 -6.57 -12.28 -11.59
CA PRO A 81 -5.48 -12.40 -12.57
C PRO A 81 -5.25 -13.85 -13.02
N ARG A 82 -5.27 -14.77 -12.05
CA ARG A 82 -5.05 -16.19 -12.32
C ARG A 82 -6.20 -16.82 -13.12
N ILE A 83 -7.45 -16.46 -12.82
CA ILE A 83 -8.62 -16.91 -13.59
C ILE A 83 -8.52 -16.39 -15.03
N TYR A 84 -8.12 -15.12 -15.21
CA TYR A 84 -7.96 -14.50 -16.52
C TYR A 84 -6.91 -15.26 -17.36
N ASP A 85 -5.73 -15.52 -16.81
CA ASP A 85 -4.65 -16.23 -17.51
C ASP A 85 -5.05 -17.67 -17.87
N GLU A 86 -5.70 -18.38 -16.95
CA GLU A 86 -6.18 -19.75 -17.18
C GLU A 86 -7.25 -19.79 -18.29
N GLU A 87 -8.19 -18.84 -18.30
CA GLU A 87 -9.22 -18.79 -19.33
C GLU A 87 -8.64 -18.34 -20.68
N CYS A 88 -7.66 -17.43 -20.70
CA CYS A 88 -6.93 -17.07 -21.92
C CYS A 88 -6.17 -18.28 -22.51
N ALA A 89 -5.57 -19.12 -21.67
CA ALA A 89 -4.87 -20.32 -22.13
C ALA A 89 -5.82 -21.40 -22.66
N LYS A 90 -7.05 -21.48 -22.13
CA LYS A 90 -8.07 -22.47 -22.57
C LYS A 90 -8.84 -22.01 -23.80
N ALA A 91 -9.12 -20.71 -23.89
CA ALA A 91 -9.87 -20.15 -24.99
C ALA A 91 -8.92 -20.09 -26.20
N MET A 92 -9.04 -21.07 -27.11
CA MET A 92 -8.36 -21.07 -28.40
C MET A 92 -8.89 -19.93 -29.30
N LEU A 93 -8.65 -18.68 -28.88
CA LEU A 93 -9.19 -17.47 -29.50
C LEU A 93 -8.41 -17.12 -30.77
N SER A 94 -9.09 -16.48 -31.72
CA SER A 94 -8.44 -15.95 -32.92
C SER A 94 -7.48 -14.80 -32.56
N ASN A 95 -6.44 -14.56 -33.37
CA ASN A 95 -5.51 -13.45 -33.14
C ASN A 95 -6.20 -12.07 -33.11
N ALA A 96 -7.27 -11.90 -33.89
CA ALA A 96 -8.07 -10.67 -33.89
C ALA A 96 -8.84 -10.52 -32.57
N THR A 97 -9.40 -11.61 -32.05
CA THR A 97 -10.10 -11.64 -30.76
C THR A 97 -9.13 -11.36 -29.60
N ILE A 98 -7.92 -11.91 -29.63
CA ILE A 98 -6.87 -11.66 -28.62
C ILE A 98 -6.50 -10.16 -28.57
N ALA A 99 -6.39 -9.52 -29.74
CA ALA A 99 -6.09 -8.09 -29.81
C ALA A 99 -7.24 -7.20 -29.28
N ALA A 100 -8.48 -7.70 -29.33
CA ALA A 100 -9.67 -7.01 -28.83
C ALA A 100 -10.02 -7.34 -27.36
N LEU A 101 -9.25 -8.22 -26.70
CA LEU A 101 -9.49 -8.56 -25.30
C LEU A 101 -9.25 -7.34 -24.39
N PRO A 102 -10.13 -7.11 -23.39
CA PRO A 102 -9.88 -6.10 -22.36
C PRO A 102 -8.63 -6.45 -21.56
N SER A 103 -7.98 -5.42 -20.99
CA SER A 103 -6.92 -5.68 -20.03
C SER A 103 -7.46 -6.32 -18.74
N GLU A 104 -6.60 -7.08 -18.05
CA GLU A 104 -6.91 -7.68 -16.75
C GLU A 104 -7.44 -6.63 -15.73
N ARG A 105 -6.90 -5.41 -15.79
CA ARG A 105 -7.31 -4.29 -14.93
C ARG A 105 -8.74 -3.81 -15.23
N GLU A 106 -9.10 -3.72 -16.50
CA GLU A 106 -10.45 -3.33 -16.94
C GLU A 106 -11.49 -4.39 -16.53
N MET A 107 -11.12 -5.67 -16.64
CA MET A 107 -11.93 -6.80 -16.17
C MET A 107 -12.15 -6.77 -14.65
N SER A 108 -11.07 -6.52 -13.91
CA SER A 108 -11.06 -6.57 -12.44
C SER A 108 -12.00 -5.56 -11.78
N SER A 109 -12.18 -4.37 -12.37
CA SER A 109 -13.09 -3.33 -11.86
C SER A 109 -14.54 -3.82 -11.68
N GLY A 110 -15.12 -4.42 -12.73
CA GLY A 110 -16.49 -4.91 -12.72
C GLY A 110 -16.67 -6.18 -11.88
N ILE A 111 -15.67 -7.06 -11.91
CA ILE A 111 -15.69 -8.35 -11.20
C ILE A 111 -15.53 -8.13 -9.68
N ASN A 112 -14.64 -7.24 -9.24
CA ASN A 112 -14.48 -6.91 -7.82
C ASN A 112 -15.76 -6.32 -7.22
N ASN A 113 -16.53 -5.55 -7.99
CA ASN A 113 -17.86 -5.09 -7.56
C ASN A 113 -18.84 -6.26 -7.36
N ALA A 114 -18.84 -7.25 -8.27
CA ALA A 114 -19.68 -8.43 -8.14
C ALA A 114 -19.25 -9.32 -6.96
N ARG A 115 -17.94 -9.51 -6.75
CA ARG A 115 -17.40 -10.24 -5.58
C ARG A 115 -17.79 -9.55 -4.28
N ARG A 116 -17.67 -8.22 -4.18
CA ARG A 116 -18.06 -7.45 -2.98
C ARG A 116 -19.52 -7.61 -2.57
N ALA A 117 -20.42 -7.95 -3.49
CA ALA A 117 -21.83 -8.18 -3.17
C ALA A 117 -22.06 -9.54 -2.46
N ILE A 118 -21.10 -10.48 -2.58
CA ILE A 118 -21.22 -11.87 -2.11
C ILE A 118 -20.19 -12.16 -1.02
N THR A 119 -19.02 -11.52 -1.07
CA THR A 119 -17.99 -11.64 -0.05
C THR A 119 -18.42 -10.88 1.20
N PRO A 120 -18.50 -11.55 2.37
CA PRO A 120 -18.80 -10.85 3.62
C PRO A 120 -17.75 -9.77 3.85
N THR A 121 -18.22 -8.59 4.26
CA THR A 121 -17.37 -7.46 4.57
C THR A 121 -16.36 -7.89 5.63
N ILE A 122 -15.07 -7.78 5.32
CA ILE A 122 -14.02 -8.03 6.31
C ILE A 122 -14.29 -7.08 7.49
N PRO A 123 -14.44 -7.60 8.72
CA PRO A 123 -14.68 -6.76 9.88
C PRO A 123 -13.55 -5.74 10.01
N THR A 124 -13.89 -4.46 9.90
CA THR A 124 -12.93 -3.36 10.08
C THR A 124 -12.79 -2.94 11.54
N ALA A 125 -13.73 -3.35 12.39
CA ALA A 125 -13.67 -3.13 13.83
C ALA A 125 -12.85 -4.24 14.49
N GLN A 126 -11.75 -3.87 15.17
CA GLN A 126 -10.95 -4.79 15.99
C GLN A 126 -11.45 -4.87 17.44
N LEU A 127 -12.63 -4.32 17.72
CA LEU A 127 -13.36 -4.47 18.98
C LEU A 127 -14.21 -5.74 18.91
N PHE A 128 -13.63 -6.86 19.31
CA PHE A 128 -14.36 -8.11 19.54
C PHE A 128 -13.89 -8.74 20.86
N GLU A 129 -14.79 -9.31 21.63
CA GLU A 129 -14.38 -10.07 22.81
C GLU A 129 -13.89 -11.44 22.36
N ILE A 130 -12.80 -11.93 22.96
CA ILE A 130 -12.28 -13.28 22.69
C ILE A 130 -12.93 -14.22 23.69
N PRO A 131 -13.76 -15.19 23.25
CA PRO A 131 -14.39 -16.14 24.15
C PRO A 131 -13.37 -16.95 24.95
N ASP A 132 -13.74 -17.32 26.18
CA ASP A 132 -12.90 -18.13 27.08
C ASP A 132 -12.43 -19.46 26.48
N LEU A 133 -13.20 -19.99 25.53
CA LEU A 133 -12.85 -21.21 24.79
C LEU A 133 -11.55 -21.03 23.98
N TYR A 134 -11.28 -19.82 23.48
CA TYR A 134 -10.11 -19.51 22.66
C TYR A 134 -8.96 -18.90 23.47
N SER A 135 -9.20 -18.50 24.72
CA SER A 135 -8.16 -17.98 25.61
C SER A 135 -7.39 -19.08 26.36
N LYS A 136 -7.90 -20.32 26.32
CA LYS A 136 -7.34 -21.47 27.06
C LYS A 136 -7.05 -22.65 26.12
N THR A 137 -6.04 -23.45 26.50
CA THR A 137 -5.73 -24.74 25.86
C THR A 137 -6.78 -25.79 26.21
N LEU A 138 -6.76 -26.95 25.53
CA LEU A 138 -7.61 -28.11 25.86
C LEU A 138 -7.41 -28.60 27.31
N SER A 139 -6.20 -28.39 27.86
CA SER A 139 -5.85 -28.70 29.25
C SER A 139 -6.23 -27.58 30.23
N LYS A 140 -7.00 -26.57 29.79
CA LYS A 140 -7.44 -25.38 30.55
C LYS A 140 -6.34 -24.41 30.99
N ASN A 141 -5.10 -24.59 30.51
CA ASN A 141 -4.01 -23.64 30.75
C ASN A 141 -4.19 -22.38 29.89
N SER A 142 -3.68 -21.23 30.36
CA SER A 142 -3.72 -19.98 29.59
C SER A 142 -2.99 -20.13 28.26
N PHE A 143 -3.65 -19.71 27.18
CA PHE A 143 -3.12 -19.75 25.82
C PHE A 143 -3.05 -18.35 25.18
N LEU A 144 -4.00 -17.48 25.48
CA LEU A 144 -3.90 -16.06 25.12
C LEU A 144 -3.04 -15.34 26.18
N VAL A 145 -1.79 -15.04 25.82
CA VAL A 145 -0.79 -14.45 26.73
C VAL A 145 -0.81 -12.92 26.66
N VAL A 146 -1.00 -12.36 25.46
CA VAL A 146 -1.09 -10.91 25.26
C VAL A 146 -2.36 -10.58 24.51
N ASP A 147 -3.09 -9.63 25.04
CA ASP A 147 -4.19 -8.97 24.37
C ASP A 147 -4.05 -7.46 24.62
N LYS A 148 -3.49 -6.74 23.64
CA LYS A 148 -3.16 -5.33 23.77
C LYS A 148 -3.72 -4.53 22.62
N MET A 149 -4.65 -3.63 22.91
CA MET A 149 -5.12 -2.63 21.95
C MET A 149 -4.12 -1.47 21.91
N ILE A 150 -3.42 -1.30 20.78
CA ILE A 150 -2.51 -0.17 20.52
C ILE A 150 -3.31 1.07 20.10
N THR A 151 -4.25 0.89 19.18
CA THR A 151 -5.17 1.95 18.72
C THR A 151 -6.56 1.35 18.48
N ARG A 152 -7.59 2.19 18.23
CA ARG A 152 -8.96 1.72 17.91
C ARG A 152 -9.03 0.77 16.69
N ARG A 153 -7.96 0.69 15.89
CA ARG A 153 -7.85 -0.18 14.72
C ARG A 153 -6.61 -1.09 14.74
N GLN A 154 -5.90 -1.15 15.86
CA GLN A 154 -4.71 -2.00 16.01
C GLN A 154 -4.72 -2.70 17.36
N ARG A 155 -4.82 -4.03 17.33
CA ARG A 155 -4.81 -4.91 18.50
C ARG A 155 -3.80 -6.02 18.25
N ILE A 156 -2.90 -6.21 19.20
CA ILE A 156 -1.94 -7.31 19.22
C ILE A 156 -2.54 -8.43 20.07
N LEU A 157 -2.62 -9.61 19.49
CA LEU A 157 -2.96 -10.85 20.17
C LEU A 157 -1.74 -11.78 20.11
N LEU A 158 -1.31 -12.30 21.26
CA LEU A 158 -0.26 -13.31 21.35
C LEU A 158 -0.86 -14.57 21.94
N PHE A 159 -0.87 -15.63 21.14
CA PHE A 159 -1.25 -16.96 21.59
C PHE A 159 0.00 -17.81 21.77
N SER A 160 0.24 -18.30 22.98
CA SER A 160 1.34 -19.20 23.29
C SER A 160 1.07 -19.94 24.60
N SER A 161 1.62 -21.12 24.76
CA SER A 161 1.72 -21.76 26.09
C SER A 161 3.02 -21.37 26.79
N SER A 162 3.05 -21.47 28.12
CA SER A 162 4.26 -21.26 28.93
C SER A 162 5.38 -22.22 28.56
N GLU A 163 5.05 -23.46 28.21
CA GLU A 163 6.00 -24.48 27.76
C GLU A 163 6.60 -24.11 26.41
N GLN A 164 5.79 -23.65 25.47
CA GLN A 164 6.24 -23.19 24.16
C GLN A 164 7.16 -21.97 24.26
N LEU A 165 6.85 -21.02 25.14
CA LEU A 165 7.74 -19.86 25.39
C LEU A 165 9.06 -20.29 26.01
N LYS A 166 9.07 -21.23 26.95
CA LYS A 166 10.30 -21.79 27.53
C LYS A 166 11.13 -22.51 26.48
N MET A 167 10.49 -23.30 25.61
CA MET A 167 11.15 -23.94 24.49
C MET A 167 11.75 -22.92 23.52
N LEU A 168 11.00 -21.87 23.17
CA LEU A 168 11.47 -20.80 22.30
C LEU A 168 12.65 -20.03 22.92
N PHE A 169 12.58 -19.75 24.22
CA PHE A 169 13.63 -19.05 24.95
C PHE A 169 14.93 -19.88 25.04
N GLY A 170 14.80 -21.20 25.23
CA GLY A 170 15.93 -22.13 25.25
C GLY A 170 16.39 -22.59 23.86
N ALA A 171 15.71 -22.18 22.79
CA ALA A 171 16.05 -22.60 21.44
C ALA A 171 17.27 -21.82 20.94
N GLU A 172 18.36 -22.54 20.68
CA GLU A 172 19.51 -22.00 19.94
C GLU A 172 19.15 -21.71 18.47
N THR A 173 18.10 -22.37 17.95
CA THR A 173 17.68 -22.26 16.55
C THR A 173 16.16 -22.32 16.42
N ILE A 174 15.58 -21.37 15.67
CA ILE A 174 14.15 -21.32 15.35
C ILE A 174 13.98 -21.68 13.88
N LEU A 175 13.28 -22.78 13.60
CA LEU A 175 12.94 -23.21 12.25
C LEU A 175 11.57 -22.66 11.88
N MET A 176 11.49 -21.88 10.81
CA MET A 176 10.23 -21.42 10.23
C MET A 176 10.22 -21.78 8.75
N ASP A 177 9.14 -22.43 8.32
CA ASP A 177 8.90 -23.00 6.99
C ASP A 177 9.49 -24.41 6.72
N GLY A 178 8.70 -25.20 5.99
CA GLY A 178 9.01 -26.59 5.63
C GLY A 178 9.85 -26.71 4.35
N THR A 179 10.65 -25.70 4.00
CA THR A 179 11.48 -25.72 2.80
C THR A 179 12.97 -25.75 3.14
N CYS A 180 13.60 -26.90 2.89
CA CYS A 180 15.02 -27.12 3.18
C CYS A 180 15.91 -26.32 2.21
N SER A 181 16.56 -25.29 2.73
CA SER A 181 17.62 -24.53 2.05
C SER A 181 19.01 -24.96 2.54
N ARG A 182 20.07 -24.65 1.78
CA ARG A 182 21.45 -24.88 2.20
C ARG A 182 21.79 -23.97 3.39
N TRP A 183 22.17 -24.57 4.51
CA TRP A 183 22.49 -23.86 5.75
C TRP A 183 23.85 -23.16 5.66
N PHE A 184 23.88 -21.89 6.05
CA PHE A 184 25.11 -21.17 6.36
C PHE A 184 24.86 -20.16 7.50
N PRO A 185 25.80 -19.99 8.44
CA PRO A 185 25.61 -19.07 9.55
C PRO A 185 25.80 -17.62 9.09
N ILE A 186 24.86 -16.75 9.45
CA ILE A 186 24.99 -15.30 9.33
C ILE A 186 25.44 -14.78 10.70
N LYS A 187 26.68 -14.28 10.79
CA LYS A 187 27.23 -13.79 12.08
C LYS A 187 26.64 -12.45 12.52
N ARG A 188 26.21 -11.60 11.59
CA ARG A 188 25.62 -10.28 11.84
C ARG A 188 24.59 -9.94 10.76
N GLY A 189 23.50 -9.29 11.16
CA GLY A 189 22.41 -8.89 10.28
C GLY A 189 21.33 -9.97 10.11
N GLY A 190 20.20 -9.59 9.52
CA GLY A 190 19.12 -10.49 9.17
C GLY A 190 19.08 -10.74 7.65
N PRO A 191 18.58 -11.90 7.20
CA PRO A 191 18.44 -12.21 5.79
C PRO A 191 17.46 -11.24 5.10
N GLN A 192 17.86 -10.72 3.95
CA GLN A 192 17.02 -9.87 3.11
C GLN A 192 15.88 -10.71 2.50
N GLY A 193 14.65 -10.23 2.58
CA GLY A 193 13.46 -10.96 2.13
C GLY A 193 12.79 -11.82 3.20
N SER A 194 13.39 -11.95 4.39
CA SER A 194 12.71 -12.55 5.53
C SER A 194 11.59 -11.65 6.03
N SER A 195 10.44 -12.25 6.32
CA SER A 195 9.29 -11.58 6.93
C SER A 195 9.52 -11.21 8.40
N LEU A 196 10.51 -11.83 9.07
CA LEU A 196 10.79 -11.64 10.49
C LEU A 196 11.87 -10.58 10.75
N THR A 197 12.82 -10.41 9.84
CA THR A 197 13.93 -9.45 9.98
C THR A 197 13.45 -8.03 10.31
N PRO A 198 12.40 -7.47 9.69
CA PRO A 198 11.90 -6.14 10.05
C PRO A 198 11.41 -6.04 11.49
N SER A 199 10.69 -7.05 11.98
CA SER A 199 10.16 -7.06 13.35
C SER A 199 11.29 -7.13 14.39
N VAL A 200 12.31 -7.95 14.13
CA VAL A 200 13.49 -8.06 14.99
C VAL A 200 14.27 -6.74 15.00
N PHE A 201 14.44 -6.11 13.84
CA PHE A 201 15.10 -4.81 13.72
C PHE A 201 14.38 -3.72 14.52
N ILE A 202 13.05 -3.61 14.37
CA ILE A 202 12.23 -2.65 15.14
C ILE A 202 12.35 -2.92 16.64
N THR A 203 12.33 -4.19 17.06
CA THR A 203 12.47 -4.56 18.48
C THR A 203 13.86 -4.21 19.02
N TYR A 204 14.90 -4.40 18.21
CA TYR A 204 16.28 -4.07 18.56
C TYR A 204 16.52 -2.56 18.72
N HIS A 205 15.69 -1.71 18.11
CA HIS A 205 15.78 -0.25 18.18
C HIS A 205 14.60 0.40 18.92
N SER A 206 13.88 -0.37 19.75
CA SER A 206 12.69 0.14 20.44
C SER A 206 13.00 1.26 21.46
N ASP A 207 14.26 1.34 21.91
CA ASP A 207 14.77 2.32 22.87
C ASP A 207 15.42 3.56 22.22
N MET A 208 15.54 3.58 20.88
CA MET A 208 16.24 4.65 20.16
C MET A 208 15.61 6.03 20.43
N SER A 209 14.29 6.12 20.63
CA SER A 209 13.62 7.37 20.96
C SER A 209 14.08 7.96 22.30
N ASP A 210 14.45 7.11 23.25
CA ASP A 210 14.85 7.53 24.61
C ASP A 210 16.24 8.19 24.59
N ALA A 211 17.06 7.90 23.58
CA ALA A 211 18.35 8.56 23.36
C ALA A 211 18.20 10.02 22.85
N PHE A 212 17.02 10.42 22.38
CA PHE A 212 16.78 11.73 21.74
C PHE A 212 15.69 12.57 22.44
N PRO A 213 15.81 12.89 23.74
CA PRO A 213 14.73 13.51 24.51
C PRO A 213 14.34 14.92 24.06
N MET A 214 15.22 15.62 23.34
CA MET A 214 15.00 16.99 22.86
C MET A 214 14.47 17.06 21.42
N ALA A 215 14.27 15.91 20.77
CA ALA A 215 13.81 15.82 19.39
C ALA A 215 12.52 15.00 19.29
N MET A 216 11.62 15.43 18.41
CA MET A 216 10.52 14.58 17.98
C MET A 216 11.05 13.64 16.89
N SER A 217 11.31 12.39 17.24
CA SER A 217 11.83 11.37 16.33
C SER A 217 10.72 10.51 15.73
N PHE A 218 10.83 10.26 14.44
CA PHE A 218 10.02 9.33 13.67
C PHE A 218 10.94 8.25 13.14
N LEU A 219 10.66 7.01 13.53
CA LEU A 219 11.44 5.82 13.19
C LEU A 219 10.64 4.98 12.21
N PHE A 220 11.21 4.69 11.06
CA PHE A 220 10.62 3.78 10.08
C PHE A 220 11.69 2.83 9.56
N ALA A 221 11.73 1.62 10.12
CA ALA A 221 12.85 0.69 9.89
C ALA A 221 14.20 1.42 10.12
N ASP A 222 15.08 1.41 9.13
CA ASP A 222 16.40 2.05 9.17
C ASP A 222 16.36 3.59 9.00
N ASP A 223 15.23 4.16 8.56
CA ASP A 223 15.08 5.59 8.38
C ASP A 223 14.69 6.28 9.70
N VAL A 224 15.48 7.29 10.08
CA VAL A 224 15.23 8.15 11.24
C VAL A 224 15.03 9.59 10.77
N ALA A 225 13.89 10.17 11.11
CA ALA A 225 13.61 11.59 10.91
C ALA A 225 13.38 12.28 12.26
N ALA A 226 14.24 13.23 12.61
CA ALA A 226 14.15 13.99 13.86
C ALA A 226 13.81 15.45 13.58
N THR A 227 12.80 15.98 14.29
CA THR A 227 12.43 17.40 14.24
C THR A 227 12.74 18.07 15.56
N MET A 228 13.45 19.20 15.49
CA MET A 228 13.79 20.04 16.63
C MET A 228 13.34 21.47 16.38
N ALA A 229 12.93 22.16 17.44
CA ALA A 229 12.57 23.58 17.40
C ALA A 229 13.37 24.33 18.47
N GLY A 230 13.81 25.54 18.12
CA GLY A 230 14.37 26.47 19.11
C GLY A 230 13.29 26.97 20.06
N GLN A 231 13.69 27.48 21.22
CA GLN A 231 12.76 28.09 22.16
C GLN A 231 11.99 29.27 21.55
N MET A 232 10.67 29.22 21.65
CA MET A 232 9.80 30.31 21.18
C MET A 232 9.76 31.44 22.22
N GLY A 233 9.72 32.69 21.76
CA GLY A 233 9.55 33.87 22.62
C GLY A 233 10.83 34.61 23.02
N ILE A 234 12.00 34.11 22.61
CA ILE A 234 13.30 34.80 22.77
C ILE A 234 13.74 35.48 21.46
N LYS A 235 14.78 36.32 21.49
CA LYS A 235 15.31 36.97 20.29
C LYS A 235 15.76 35.91 19.28
N TYR A 236 15.54 36.17 17.99
CA TYR A 236 15.88 35.22 16.91
C TYR A 236 17.34 34.74 16.96
N THR A 237 18.29 35.62 17.29
CA THR A 237 19.70 35.25 17.46
C THR A 237 19.90 34.21 18.57
N ASP A 238 19.19 34.38 19.69
CA ASP A 238 19.27 33.46 20.83
C ASP A 238 18.57 32.13 20.50
N GLN A 239 17.49 32.17 19.70
CA GLN A 239 16.84 30.96 19.15
C GLN A 239 17.80 30.16 18.27
N CYS A 240 18.58 30.82 17.41
CA CYS A 240 19.56 30.15 16.55
C CYS A 240 20.66 29.47 17.38
N ILE A 241 21.18 30.15 18.41
CA ILE A 241 22.21 29.59 19.30
C ILE A 241 21.67 28.44 20.13
N ASP A 242 20.44 28.54 20.67
CA ASP A 242 19.77 27.45 21.38
C ASP A 242 19.56 26.23 20.47
N LEU A 243 19.08 26.45 19.24
CA LEU A 243 18.89 25.39 18.26
C LEU A 243 20.21 24.71 17.88
N GLU A 244 21.30 25.47 17.73
CA GLU A 244 22.64 24.93 17.47
C GLU A 244 23.11 24.02 18.61
N LYS A 245 22.94 24.44 19.87
CA LYS A 245 23.29 23.61 21.05
C LYS A 245 22.47 22.33 21.13
N ARG A 246 21.17 22.40 20.80
CA ARG A 246 20.28 21.23 20.79
C ARG A 246 20.66 20.25 19.69
N LEU A 247 20.97 20.75 18.50
CA LEU A 247 21.44 19.94 17.37
C LEU A 247 22.76 19.25 17.69
N ALA A 248 23.69 19.97 18.31
CA ALA A 248 24.95 19.40 18.76
C ALA A 248 24.74 18.20 19.68
N SER A 249 23.98 18.39 20.77
CA SER A 249 23.65 17.32 21.70
C SER A 249 22.88 16.17 21.03
N PHE A 250 22.05 16.45 20.02
CA PHE A 250 21.36 15.40 19.26
C PHE A 250 22.33 14.53 18.45
N PHE A 251 23.27 15.15 17.74
CA PHE A 251 24.25 14.39 16.95
C PHE A 251 25.23 13.60 17.82
N ASP A 252 25.66 14.16 18.96
CA ASP A 252 26.47 13.44 19.95
C ASP A 252 25.75 12.18 20.45
N ASN A 253 24.48 12.31 20.80
CA ASN A 253 23.67 11.17 21.22
C ASN A 253 23.45 10.15 20.10
N LEU A 254 23.29 10.61 18.85
CA LEU A 254 23.09 9.74 17.69
C LEU A 254 24.34 8.93 17.39
N GLU A 255 25.52 9.56 17.45
CA GLU A 255 26.80 8.89 17.29
C GLU A 255 27.05 7.89 18.42
N TYR A 256 26.79 8.29 19.66
CA TYR A 256 26.88 7.41 20.82
C TYR A 256 25.96 6.18 20.69
N TYR A 257 24.70 6.38 20.29
CA TYR A 257 23.76 5.28 20.04
C TYR A 257 24.23 4.37 18.89
N SER A 258 24.77 4.93 17.81
CA SER A 258 25.33 4.19 16.67
C SER A 258 26.46 3.26 17.11
N VAL A 259 27.36 3.73 17.98
CA VAL A 259 28.45 2.92 18.54
C VAL A 259 27.90 1.81 19.45
N LEU A 260 26.95 2.13 20.34
CA LEU A 260 26.34 1.16 21.25
C LEU A 260 25.58 0.05 20.52
N SER A 261 24.80 0.41 19.50
CA SER A 261 23.98 -0.51 18.71
C SER A 261 24.76 -1.20 17.59
N VAL A 262 26.03 -0.82 17.38
CA VAL A 262 26.89 -1.33 16.29
C VAL A 262 26.22 -1.12 14.91
N GLN A 263 25.51 0.01 14.75
CA GLN A 263 24.82 0.40 13.52
C GLN A 263 25.43 1.67 12.94
N PRO A 264 26.28 1.58 11.89
CA PRO A 264 26.99 2.74 11.36
C PRO A 264 26.05 3.71 10.66
N ILE A 265 26.24 5.01 10.92
CA ILE A 265 25.49 6.09 10.27
C ILE A 265 26.04 6.32 8.86
N ASN A 266 25.14 6.47 7.88
CA ASN A 266 25.52 6.87 6.53
C ASN A 266 25.60 8.39 6.39
N TYR A 267 26.75 8.97 6.74
CA TYR A 267 26.98 10.42 6.69
C TYR A 267 26.69 11.07 5.33
N LYS A 268 26.86 10.34 4.23
CA LYS A 268 26.59 10.87 2.88
C LYS A 268 25.09 11.10 2.64
N LYS A 269 24.24 10.32 3.30
CA LYS A 269 22.77 10.36 3.21
C LYS A 269 22.12 11.14 4.35
N THR A 270 22.87 11.48 5.39
CA THR A 270 22.36 12.30 6.50
C THR A 270 22.21 13.75 6.05
N HIS A 271 20.99 14.27 6.16
CA HIS A 271 20.65 15.63 5.73
C HIS A 271 19.99 16.41 6.86
N ALA A 272 20.44 17.64 7.06
CA ALA A 272 19.78 18.60 7.94
C ALA A 272 18.96 19.60 7.09
N MET A 273 17.68 19.73 7.44
CA MET A 273 16.77 20.68 6.81
C MET A 273 16.33 21.74 7.81
N TRP A 274 16.34 23.00 7.36
CA TRP A 274 16.04 24.14 8.21
C TRP A 274 14.84 24.89 7.66
N THR A 275 13.91 25.24 8.55
CA THR A 275 12.76 26.09 8.24
C THR A 275 12.64 27.19 9.28
N ALA A 276 12.77 28.44 8.85
CA ALA A 276 12.53 29.61 9.69
C ALA A 276 11.35 30.41 9.14
N ARG A 277 10.44 30.85 10.01
CA ARG A 277 9.38 31.80 9.67
C ARG A 277 9.78 33.17 10.24
N ALA A 278 10.67 33.87 9.56
CA ALA A 278 10.98 35.26 9.88
C ALA A 278 9.92 36.18 9.24
N VAL A 279 9.12 36.84 10.07
CA VAL A 279 8.26 37.95 9.63
C VAL A 279 9.10 39.21 9.68
N SER A 280 9.47 39.70 8.48
CA SER A 280 10.16 40.95 8.16
C SER A 280 11.60 41.19 8.65
N TYR A 281 12.36 41.81 7.74
CA TYR A 281 13.66 42.48 7.80
C TYR A 281 14.87 41.77 7.14
N PRO A 282 15.61 42.49 6.27
CA PRO A 282 16.73 41.96 5.52
C PRO A 282 17.99 42.08 6.40
N ASN A 283 18.13 41.19 7.37
CA ASN A 283 19.41 41.04 8.06
C ASN A 283 20.08 39.75 7.59
N PRO A 284 21.41 39.76 7.39
CA PRO A 284 22.13 38.60 6.88
C PRO A 284 21.84 37.42 7.79
N MET A 285 21.50 36.27 7.18
CA MET A 285 21.29 35.04 7.93
C MET A 285 22.55 34.75 8.76
N PRO A 286 22.40 34.41 10.05
CA PRO A 286 23.55 34.02 10.85
C PRO A 286 24.24 32.83 10.18
N ILE A 287 25.53 32.97 9.92
CA ILE A 287 26.39 31.86 9.51
C ILE A 287 26.55 31.00 10.75
N LEU A 288 25.76 29.94 10.86
CA LEU A 288 25.94 28.92 11.88
C LEU A 288 27.25 28.18 11.56
N LYS A 289 28.28 28.40 12.38
CA LYS A 289 29.53 27.61 12.34
C LYS A 289 29.30 26.30 13.09
N CYS A 290 28.42 25.49 12.52
CA CYS A 290 28.18 24.14 13.01
C CYS A 290 29.44 23.31 12.69
N GLY A 291 30.25 22.97 13.71
CA GLY A 291 31.44 22.12 13.63
C GLY A 291 31.20 20.66 13.25
N TRP A 292 30.12 20.39 12.49
CA TRP A 292 29.58 19.07 12.13
C TRP A 292 29.75 18.79 10.64
N SER A 293 30.67 19.49 9.97
CA SER A 293 30.89 19.40 8.51
C SER A 293 31.24 17.98 8.04
N SER A 294 31.75 17.13 8.94
CA SER A 294 32.00 15.71 8.69
C SER A 294 30.73 14.84 8.68
N LEU A 295 29.68 15.27 9.39
CA LEU A 295 28.45 14.51 9.66
C LEU A 295 27.30 14.86 8.69
N ILE A 296 27.34 16.06 8.09
CA ILE A 296 26.29 16.58 7.21
C ILE A 296 26.91 16.91 5.86
N ASN A 297 26.55 16.13 4.83
CA ASN A 297 27.09 16.29 3.47
C ASN A 297 26.64 17.60 2.80
N TYR A 298 25.42 18.06 3.11
CA TYR A 298 24.93 19.39 2.76
C TYR A 298 23.73 19.79 3.63
N THR A 299 23.60 21.09 3.86
CA THR A 299 22.47 21.69 4.56
C THR A 299 21.48 22.24 3.54
N LEU A 300 20.23 21.78 3.56
CA LEU A 300 19.20 22.27 2.64
C LEU A 300 18.22 23.18 3.39
N LEU A 301 18.41 24.50 3.22
CA LEU A 301 17.53 25.51 3.80
C LEU A 301 16.32 25.70 2.88
N LYS A 302 15.12 25.34 3.36
CA LYS A 302 13.88 25.59 2.64
C LYS A 302 13.13 26.74 3.29
N ILE A 303 13.43 27.96 2.84
CA ILE A 303 12.71 29.16 3.26
C ILE A 303 11.32 29.15 2.61
N ARG A 304 10.27 28.93 3.41
CA ARG A 304 8.89 29.21 2.99
C ARG A 304 8.56 30.67 3.32
N GLN A 305 8.88 31.58 2.41
CA GLN A 305 8.41 32.96 2.45
C GLN A 305 7.11 33.11 1.66
N ARG A 306 6.19 33.98 2.13
CA ARG A 306 5.09 34.48 1.27
C ARG A 306 5.73 35.24 0.11
N THR A 307 5.43 34.80 -1.10
CA THR A 307 5.97 35.23 -2.40
C THR A 307 5.72 36.71 -2.70
N THR A 308 6.57 37.61 -2.20
CA THR A 308 6.66 38.95 -2.80
C THR A 308 8.03 39.61 -2.85
N LEU A 309 9.06 39.25 -2.08
CA LEU A 309 10.28 40.06 -2.07
C LEU A 309 11.59 39.27 -1.96
N VAL A 310 12.47 39.60 -2.91
CA VAL A 310 13.92 39.33 -3.06
C VAL A 310 14.30 38.16 -3.98
N ASN A 311 14.79 38.55 -5.16
CA ASN A 311 15.60 37.76 -6.08
C ASN A 311 17.01 37.59 -5.51
N THR A 312 17.49 36.35 -5.46
CA THR A 312 18.86 35.90 -5.15
C THR A 312 19.24 35.74 -3.67
N CYS A 313 19.79 34.56 -3.35
CA CYS A 313 20.57 34.29 -2.15
C CYS A 313 21.78 33.43 -2.56
N LYS A 314 22.99 33.88 -2.25
CA LYS A 314 24.23 33.10 -2.41
C LYS A 314 24.61 32.51 -1.06
N TYR A 315 25.05 31.25 -1.06
CA TYR A 315 25.58 30.57 0.12
C TYR A 315 27.10 30.42 -0.01
N ALA A 316 27.84 30.71 1.06
CA ALA A 316 29.25 30.42 1.19
C ALA A 316 29.44 29.54 2.43
N GLY A 317 29.72 28.25 2.22
CA GLY A 317 30.26 27.37 3.25
C GLY A 317 31.78 27.36 3.12
N VAL A 318 32.50 27.63 4.21
CA VAL A 318 33.95 27.44 4.27
C VAL A 318 34.21 26.14 5.00
N SER A 319 34.81 25.16 4.32
CA SER A 319 35.37 23.97 4.96
C SER A 319 36.60 24.40 5.75
N SER A 320 36.56 24.28 7.08
CA SER A 320 37.79 24.27 7.87
C SER A 320 38.49 22.93 7.63
N ASN A 321 39.55 22.96 6.81
CA ASN A 321 40.56 21.91 6.82
C ASN A 321 41.43 22.15 8.06
N GLU A 322 41.44 21.19 8.97
CA GLU A 322 42.62 20.83 9.77
C GLU A 322 42.86 19.33 9.60
#